data_AF-A0A4Q2DFU7-F1
#
_entry.id   AF-A0A4Q2DFU7-F1
#
_cell.length_a   1.000
_cell.length_b   1.000
_cell.length_c   1.000
_cell.angle_alpha   90.00
_cell.angle_beta   90.00
_cell.angle_gamma   90.00
#
_symmetry.space_group_name_H-M   'P 1'
#
loop_
_entity.id
_entity.type
_entity.pdbx_description
1 polymer ?
#
loop_
_entity_poly.entity_id
_entity_poly.type
_entity_poly.pdbx_seq_one_letter_code
_entity_poly.pdbx_strand_id
1 'polypeptide(L)'
;MAPSVAETETSKQIHPAAAAVERIKDSLTSNPNSGPSYPAYLPTFDVSEKFPPLELFEHSDPGLRANPAKPNLLNENAKLKHISPYLGTEIRGVQISQLSKEGLDELALLTAERKVLVFRDQDFKDIGIERQIEIAKYFGPIHRHPTSGNVKGYPEFHVVYRDPEYDDFKEYAINDGQW
;
A
#
# COMPACT_ATOMS: atom_id res chain seq x y z
N MET A 1 71.00 -26.31 31.22
CA MET A 1 70.06 -27.04 30.34
C MET A 1 69.77 -26.14 29.15
N ALA A 2 69.91 -26.67 27.93
CA ALA A 2 69.85 -25.96 26.64
C ALA A 2 68.43 -25.43 26.30
N PRO A 3 68.29 -24.44 25.38
CA PRO A 3 66.99 -23.99 24.89
C PRO A 3 66.43 -24.98 23.85
N SER A 4 65.12 -25.25 23.90
CA SER A 4 64.44 -26.17 22.97
C SER A 4 63.45 -25.41 22.07
N VAL A 5 63.81 -25.40 20.78
CA VAL A 5 62.97 -25.70 19.59
C VAL A 5 61.60 -25.01 19.44
N ALA A 6 61.60 -24.00 18.55
CA ALA A 6 60.61 -23.67 17.52
C ALA A 6 59.10 -23.88 17.78
N GLU A 7 58.34 -22.78 17.84
CA GLU A 7 56.92 -22.76 17.47
C GLU A 7 56.73 -21.82 16.27
N THR A 8 56.28 -22.41 15.17
CA THR A 8 56.02 -21.78 13.88
C THR A 8 54.70 -21.03 13.94
N GLU A 9 54.69 -19.72 13.65
CA GLU A 9 53.44 -18.96 13.49
C GLU A 9 52.63 -19.53 12.32
N THR A 10 51.54 -20.24 12.64
CA THR A 10 50.61 -20.72 11.62
C THR A 10 49.73 -19.56 11.20
N SER A 11 50.14 -18.87 10.13
CA SER A 11 49.27 -17.98 9.36
C SER A 11 47.94 -18.69 9.08
N LYS A 12 46.84 -18.16 9.62
CA LYS A 12 45.47 -18.58 9.28
C LYS A 12 45.23 -18.27 7.80
N GLN A 13 45.57 -19.20 6.92
CA GLN A 13 45.10 -19.16 5.54
C GLN A 13 43.59 -19.37 5.58
N ILE A 14 42.84 -18.31 5.31
CA ILE A 14 41.41 -18.35 5.10
C ILE A 14 41.19 -19.24 3.88
N HIS A 15 40.70 -20.46 4.10
CA HIS A 15 40.40 -21.38 3.01
C HIS A 15 39.38 -20.69 2.08
N PRO A 16 39.58 -20.69 0.74
CA PRO A 16 38.67 -20.04 -0.20
C PRO A 16 37.24 -20.56 -0.10
N ALA A 17 37.05 -21.78 0.44
CA ALA A 17 35.75 -22.35 0.77
C ALA A 17 35.01 -21.58 1.88
N ALA A 18 35.70 -21.06 2.91
CA ALA A 18 35.07 -20.29 3.98
C ALA A 18 34.59 -18.92 3.48
N ALA A 19 35.38 -18.26 2.63
CA ALA A 19 34.98 -17.01 1.96
C ALA A 19 33.85 -17.24 0.94
N ALA A 20 33.83 -18.39 0.25
CA ALA A 20 32.72 -18.77 -0.61
C ALA A 20 31.43 -19.02 0.20
N VAL A 21 31.54 -19.64 1.37
CA VAL A 21 30.40 -19.87 2.28
C VAL A 21 29.87 -18.56 2.87
N GLU A 22 30.72 -17.60 3.23
CA GLU A 22 30.25 -16.26 3.63
C GLU A 22 29.57 -15.53 2.48
N ARG A 23 30.13 -15.55 1.26
CA ARG A 23 29.47 -14.94 0.08
C ARG A 23 28.14 -15.60 -0.24
N ILE A 24 28.03 -16.92 -0.05
CA ILE A 24 26.76 -17.64 -0.23
C ILE A 24 25.77 -17.23 0.86
N LYS A 25 26.21 -17.09 2.12
CA LYS A 25 25.36 -16.58 3.22
C LYS A 25 24.89 -15.15 2.96
N ASP A 26 25.79 -14.26 2.53
CA ASP A 26 25.45 -12.89 2.13
C ASP A 26 24.46 -12.90 0.97
N SER A 27 24.64 -13.78 -0.03
CA SER A 27 23.71 -13.93 -1.16
C SER A 27 22.33 -14.47 -0.77
N LEU A 28 22.28 -15.32 0.27
CA LEU A 28 21.02 -15.87 0.82
C LEU A 28 20.29 -14.84 1.69
N THR A 29 21.02 -13.93 2.36
CA THR A 29 20.43 -12.77 3.05
C THR A 29 20.07 -11.64 2.09
N SER A 30 20.72 -11.55 0.93
CA SER A 30 20.43 -10.59 -0.14
C SER A 30 19.45 -11.13 -1.19
N ASN A 31 18.61 -12.09 -0.82
CA ASN A 31 17.54 -12.53 -1.69
C ASN A 31 16.53 -11.36 -1.76
N PRO A 32 16.25 -10.77 -2.93
CA PRO A 32 15.35 -9.62 -3.05
C PRO A 32 13.88 -9.94 -2.69
N ASN A 33 13.59 -11.21 -2.39
CA ASN A 33 12.30 -11.68 -1.86
C ASN A 33 12.18 -11.49 -0.34
N SER A 34 12.43 -10.28 0.16
CA SER A 34 11.67 -9.84 1.34
C SER A 34 10.23 -9.75 0.86
N GLY A 35 9.33 -10.59 1.37
CA GLY A 35 7.93 -10.64 0.93
C GLY A 35 7.23 -9.26 0.93
N PRO A 36 5.93 -9.20 0.58
CA PRO A 36 5.23 -7.93 0.40
C PRO A 36 5.42 -7.03 1.62
N SER A 37 5.69 -5.73 1.40
CA SER A 37 5.89 -4.76 2.49
C SER A 37 4.68 -4.65 3.43
N TYR A 38 3.50 -5.02 2.93
CA TYR A 38 2.23 -5.03 3.65
C TYR A 38 1.58 -6.42 3.57
N PRO A 39 2.10 -7.43 4.28
CA PRO A 39 1.64 -8.81 4.15
C PRO A 39 0.19 -9.00 4.61
N ALA A 40 -0.29 -8.16 5.54
CA ALA A 40 -1.68 -8.15 5.97
C ALA A 40 -2.65 -7.76 4.87
N TYR A 41 -2.20 -7.03 3.84
CA TYR A 41 -3.04 -6.52 2.75
C TYR A 41 -3.06 -7.45 1.52
N LEU A 42 -2.45 -8.63 1.61
CA LEU A 42 -2.53 -9.62 0.55
C LEU A 42 -3.99 -10.05 0.31
N PRO A 43 -4.39 -10.23 -0.96
CA PRO A 43 -5.76 -10.60 -1.29
C PRO A 43 -6.06 -12.01 -0.77
N THR A 44 -7.19 -12.15 -0.06
CA THR A 44 -7.79 -13.43 0.29
C THR A 44 -9.12 -13.61 -0.42
N PHE A 45 -9.45 -14.86 -0.76
CA PHE A 45 -10.68 -15.22 -1.45
C PHE A 45 -11.44 -16.25 -0.62
N ASP A 46 -12.50 -15.81 0.07
CA ASP A 46 -13.36 -16.69 0.84
C ASP A 46 -14.63 -17.02 0.03
N VAL A 47 -14.73 -18.25 -0.46
CA VAL A 47 -15.89 -18.73 -1.23
C VAL A 47 -17.18 -18.85 -0.40
N SER A 48 -17.04 -18.93 0.92
CA SER A 48 -18.14 -19.02 1.88
C SER A 48 -18.69 -17.65 2.29
N GLU A 49 -17.95 -16.57 2.02
CA GLU A 49 -18.40 -15.22 2.29
C GLU A 49 -19.59 -14.87 1.38
N LYS A 50 -20.70 -14.49 2.03
CA LYS A 50 -21.93 -14.05 1.37
C LYS A 50 -22.39 -12.76 2.01
N PHE A 51 -22.70 -11.77 1.18
CA PHE A 51 -23.28 -10.51 1.64
C PHE A 51 -24.80 -10.55 1.47
N PRO A 52 -25.55 -9.93 2.40
CA PRO A 52 -26.98 -9.73 2.19
C PRO A 52 -27.23 -8.84 0.96
N PRO A 53 -28.46 -8.87 0.41
CA PRO A 53 -28.86 -7.91 -0.61
C PRO A 53 -28.58 -6.46 -0.17
N LEU A 54 -28.20 -5.61 -1.13
CA LEU A 54 -27.95 -4.20 -0.85
C LEU A 54 -29.25 -3.51 -0.43
N GLU A 55 -29.18 -2.77 0.67
CA GLU A 55 -30.27 -1.94 1.14
C GLU A 55 -30.18 -0.55 0.49
N LEU A 56 -31.33 0.03 0.19
CA LEU A 56 -31.40 1.42 -0.24
C LEU A 56 -31.07 2.32 0.96
N PHE A 57 -30.23 3.30 0.73
CA PHE A 57 -29.92 4.33 1.72
C PHE A 57 -30.00 5.71 1.07
N GLU A 58 -30.42 6.70 1.85
CA GLU A 58 -30.34 8.08 1.42
C GLU A 58 -28.91 8.58 1.62
N HIS A 59 -28.31 9.07 0.53
CA HIS A 59 -26.96 9.62 0.57
C HIS A 59 -27.00 11.15 0.74
N SER A 60 -26.26 11.66 1.73
CA SER A 60 -26.01 13.08 1.93
C SER A 60 -24.51 13.33 1.80
N ASP A 61 -24.11 14.04 0.74
CA ASP A 61 -22.69 14.28 0.45
C ASP A 61 -22.06 15.17 1.54
N PRO A 62 -20.92 14.74 2.15
CA PRO A 62 -20.22 15.52 3.16
C PRO A 62 -19.83 16.94 2.71
N GLY A 63 -19.55 17.12 1.42
CA GLY A 63 -19.19 18.41 0.83
C GLY A 63 -20.29 19.47 0.94
N LEU A 64 -21.55 19.09 1.16
CA LEU A 64 -22.66 20.03 1.41
C LEU A 64 -22.53 20.76 2.75
N ARG A 65 -21.80 20.20 3.71
CA ARG A 65 -21.57 20.79 5.04
C ARG A 65 -20.25 21.55 5.13
N ALA A 66 -19.40 21.41 4.11
CA ALA A 66 -18.05 21.92 4.11
C ALA A 66 -18.01 23.46 4.13
N ASN A 67 -16.96 24.00 4.75
CA ASN A 67 -16.64 25.41 4.62
C ASN A 67 -16.09 25.67 3.19
N PRO A 68 -16.67 26.60 2.39
CA PRO A 68 -16.20 26.88 1.04
C PRO A 68 -14.73 27.31 0.96
N ALA A 69 -14.21 27.97 2.00
CA ALA A 69 -12.81 28.40 2.08
C ALA A 69 -11.84 27.23 2.38
N LYS A 70 -12.35 26.08 2.82
CA LYS A 70 -11.60 24.86 3.11
C LYS A 70 -10.39 25.05 4.06
N PRO A 71 -10.52 25.78 5.18
CA PRO A 71 -9.38 26.13 6.03
C PRO A 71 -8.69 24.95 6.72
N ASN A 72 -9.40 23.85 6.97
CA ASN A 72 -8.84 22.66 7.63
C ASN A 72 -8.05 21.80 6.63
N LEU A 73 -8.45 21.81 5.35
CA LEU A 73 -7.76 21.12 4.26
C LEU A 73 -6.65 21.97 3.62
N LEU A 74 -6.92 23.24 3.33
CA LEU A 74 -6.04 24.18 2.61
C LEU A 74 -5.31 25.12 3.57
N ASN A 75 -4.60 24.52 4.54
CA ASN A 75 -3.77 25.26 5.47
C ASN A 75 -2.46 25.77 4.82
N GLU A 76 -1.64 26.49 5.60
CA GLU A 76 -0.39 27.11 5.11
C GLU A 76 0.62 26.12 4.52
N ASN A 77 0.56 24.84 4.90
CA ASN A 77 1.45 23.80 4.39
C ASN A 77 0.92 23.17 3.09
N ALA A 78 -0.36 23.36 2.77
CA ALA A 78 -0.99 22.75 1.61
C ALA A 78 -0.49 23.39 0.31
N LYS A 79 0.08 22.58 -0.58
CA LYS A 79 0.53 23.00 -1.91
C LYS A 79 -0.30 22.31 -2.98
N LEU A 80 -0.96 23.10 -3.81
CA LEU A 80 -1.86 22.62 -4.85
C LEU A 80 -1.20 22.74 -6.23
N LYS A 81 -1.31 21.68 -7.03
CA LYS A 81 -0.93 21.68 -8.44
C LYS A 81 -2.06 21.08 -9.26
N HIS A 82 -2.74 21.91 -10.05
CA HIS A 82 -3.78 21.42 -10.95
C HIS A 82 -3.18 20.55 -12.05
N ILE A 83 -3.76 19.37 -12.25
CA ILE A 83 -3.28 18.39 -13.24
C ILE A 83 -3.77 18.79 -14.63
N SER A 84 -5.03 19.21 -14.73
CA SER A 84 -5.62 19.80 -15.94
C SER A 84 -6.49 21.00 -15.57
N PRO A 85 -6.92 21.82 -16.56
CA PRO A 85 -7.78 22.97 -16.28
C PRO A 85 -9.08 22.60 -15.55
N TYR A 86 -9.76 21.53 -15.98
CA TYR A 86 -11.13 21.22 -15.51
C TYR A 86 -11.22 20.07 -14.50
N LEU A 87 -10.18 19.26 -14.36
CA LEU A 87 -10.18 18.12 -13.45
C LEU A 87 -8.79 17.82 -12.91
N GLY A 88 -8.74 17.21 -11.73
CA GLY A 88 -7.49 16.76 -11.13
C GLY A 88 -6.76 17.88 -10.41
N THR A 89 -6.39 17.62 -9.16
CA THR A 89 -5.46 18.44 -8.38
C THR A 89 -4.55 17.53 -7.57
N GLU A 90 -3.24 17.71 -7.70
CA GLU A 90 -2.26 17.13 -6.77
C GLU A 90 -2.14 18.03 -5.54
N ILE A 91 -2.16 17.44 -4.35
CA ILE A 91 -2.07 18.10 -3.05
C ILE A 91 -0.88 17.52 -2.28
N ARG A 92 -0.04 18.40 -1.75
CA ARG A 92 1.11 18.10 -0.89
C ARG A 92 0.99 18.83 0.44
N GLY A 93 1.62 18.30 1.48
CA GLY A 93 1.67 18.93 2.80
C GLY A 93 0.42 18.72 3.67
N VAL A 94 -0.50 17.84 3.25
CA VAL A 94 -1.72 17.48 3.97
C VAL A 94 -1.76 15.96 4.14
N GLN A 95 -2.01 15.47 5.35
CA GLN A 95 -2.20 14.05 5.64
C GLN A 95 -3.68 13.77 5.85
N ILE A 96 -4.28 12.90 5.02
CA ILE A 96 -5.71 12.55 5.13
C ILE A 96 -6.02 11.93 6.50
N SER A 97 -5.08 11.15 7.04
CA SER A 97 -5.18 10.49 8.35
C SER A 97 -5.40 11.45 9.53
N GLN A 98 -4.92 12.68 9.39
CA GLN A 98 -4.91 13.73 10.42
C GLN A 98 -6.04 14.75 10.26
N LEU A 99 -6.86 14.63 9.22
CA LEU A 99 -7.98 15.54 9.00
C LEU A 99 -9.06 15.35 10.08
N SER A 100 -9.60 16.48 10.57
CA SER A 100 -10.81 16.47 11.37
C SER A 100 -12.03 16.13 10.50
N LYS A 101 -13.20 15.97 11.11
CA LYS A 101 -14.46 15.77 10.37
C LYS A 101 -14.72 16.94 9.42
N GLU A 102 -14.48 18.16 9.85
CA GLU A 102 -14.60 19.37 9.03
C GLU A 102 -13.59 19.35 7.87
N GLY A 103 -12.37 18.88 8.11
CA GLY A 103 -11.38 18.67 7.05
C GLY A 103 -11.80 17.61 6.02
N LEU A 104 -12.48 16.55 6.46
CA LEU A 104 -13.04 15.53 5.56
C LEU A 104 -14.25 16.04 4.76
N ASP A 105 -15.11 16.87 5.36
CA ASP A 105 -16.17 17.58 4.64
C ASP A 105 -15.55 18.47 3.54
N GLU A 106 -14.52 19.25 3.87
CA GLU A 106 -13.79 20.09 2.92
C GLU A 106 -13.09 19.29 1.81
N LEU A 107 -12.59 18.10 2.15
CA LEU A 107 -12.03 17.14 1.18
C LEU A 107 -13.09 16.68 0.18
N ALA A 108 -14.31 16.36 0.65
CA ALA A 108 -15.43 16.01 -0.23
C ALA A 108 -15.79 17.18 -1.16
N LEU A 109 -15.90 18.40 -0.63
CA LEU A 109 -16.20 19.58 -1.44
C LEU A 109 -15.15 19.83 -2.54
N LEU A 110 -13.86 19.79 -2.19
CA LEU A 110 -12.80 19.97 -3.18
C LEU A 110 -12.80 18.84 -4.22
N THR A 111 -13.15 17.62 -3.81
CA THR A 111 -13.32 16.48 -4.73
C THR A 111 -14.49 16.72 -5.67
N ALA A 112 -15.62 17.25 -5.21
CA ALA A 112 -16.75 17.61 -6.07
C ALA A 112 -16.37 18.69 -7.10
N GLU A 113 -15.57 19.69 -6.71
CA GLU A 113 -15.11 20.76 -7.58
C GLU A 113 -14.08 20.27 -8.63
N ARG A 114 -13.17 19.38 -8.24
CA ARG A 114 -12.00 18.98 -9.05
C ARG A 114 -12.07 17.57 -9.60
N LYS A 115 -13.09 16.79 -9.23
CA LYS A 115 -13.39 15.39 -9.62
C LYS A 115 -12.39 14.36 -9.10
N VAL A 116 -11.09 14.68 -9.11
CA VAL A 116 -10.02 13.79 -8.67
C VAL A 116 -8.99 14.59 -7.88
N LEU A 117 -8.62 14.08 -6.71
CA LEU A 117 -7.55 14.63 -5.89
C LEU A 117 -6.46 13.57 -5.71
N VAL A 118 -5.20 13.97 -5.82
CA VAL A 118 -4.05 13.10 -5.65
C VAL A 118 -3.23 13.63 -4.48
N PHE A 119 -3.18 12.88 -3.39
CA PHE A 119 -2.35 13.22 -2.24
C PHE A 119 -1.00 12.52 -2.34
N ARG A 120 0.07 13.26 -2.08
CA ARG A 120 1.44 12.73 -2.10
C ARG A 120 1.97 12.57 -0.68
N ASP A 121 2.97 11.71 -0.55
CA ASP A 121 3.74 11.53 0.69
C ASP A 121 2.82 11.20 1.90
N GLN A 122 1.84 10.32 1.67
CA GLN A 122 0.83 9.96 2.66
C GLN A 122 1.32 8.88 3.62
N ASP A 123 1.08 9.08 4.91
CA ASP A 123 1.16 8.04 5.94
C ASP A 123 -0.06 7.11 5.91
N PHE A 124 -1.08 7.41 5.08
CA PHE A 124 -2.36 6.71 5.03
C PHE A 124 -2.21 5.19 4.84
N LYS A 125 -1.15 4.75 4.15
CA LYS A 125 -0.82 3.32 3.98
C LYS A 125 -0.38 2.62 5.29
N ASP A 126 0.05 3.38 6.29
CA ASP A 126 0.66 2.90 7.54
C ASP A 126 -0.27 3.07 8.77
N ILE A 127 -1.45 3.69 8.63
CA ILE A 127 -2.36 3.97 9.76
C ILE A 127 -3.20 2.76 10.23
N GLY A 128 -3.10 1.64 9.53
CA GLY A 128 -3.86 0.41 9.82
C GLY A 128 -5.22 0.33 9.11
N ILE A 129 -5.69 -0.90 8.96
CA ILE A 129 -6.86 -1.29 8.17
C ILE A 129 -8.14 -0.64 8.71
N GLU A 130 -8.33 -0.67 10.03
CA GLU A 130 -9.52 -0.13 10.70
C GLU A 130 -9.64 1.37 10.52
N ARG A 131 -8.53 2.10 10.67
CA ARG A 131 -8.52 3.56 10.54
C ARG A 131 -8.73 3.99 9.09
N GLN A 132 -8.18 3.26 8.12
CA GLN A 132 -8.48 3.48 6.70
C GLN A 132 -9.97 3.29 6.42
N ILE A 133 -10.58 2.23 6.95
CA ILE A 133 -12.02 1.96 6.84
C ILE A 133 -12.84 3.08 7.51
N GLU A 134 -12.46 3.53 8.70
CA GLU A 134 -13.16 4.60 9.42
C GLU A 134 -13.21 5.88 8.60
N ILE A 135 -12.09 6.27 8.00
CA ILE A 135 -12.01 7.46 7.14
C ILE A 135 -12.83 7.27 5.87
N ALA A 136 -12.75 6.11 5.21
CA ALA A 136 -13.53 5.84 4.00
C ALA A 136 -15.04 5.81 4.27
N LYS A 137 -15.48 5.26 5.42
CA LYS A 137 -16.89 5.24 5.87
C LYS A 137 -17.46 6.64 6.08
N TYR A 138 -16.61 7.65 6.30
CA TYR A 138 -17.07 9.04 6.45
C TYR A 138 -17.81 9.55 5.20
N PHE A 139 -17.41 9.08 4.02
CA PHE A 139 -17.99 9.50 2.74
C PHE A 139 -19.24 8.71 2.35
N GLY A 140 -19.60 7.68 3.12
CA GLY A 140 -20.79 6.86 2.90
C GLY A 140 -20.57 5.37 3.18
N PRO A 141 -21.60 4.54 3.00
CA PRO A 141 -21.49 3.09 3.15
C PRO A 141 -20.44 2.51 2.19
N ILE A 142 -19.50 1.73 2.73
CA ILE A 142 -18.49 1.06 1.89
C ILE A 142 -19.13 -0.12 1.16
N HIS A 143 -19.01 -0.12 -0.16
CA HIS A 143 -19.38 -1.26 -0.99
C HIS A 143 -18.40 -2.42 -0.78
N ARG A 144 -18.93 -3.61 -0.50
CA ARG A 144 -18.15 -4.86 -0.40
C ARG A 144 -18.27 -5.61 -1.71
N HIS A 145 -17.14 -5.82 -2.38
CA HIS A 145 -17.14 -6.40 -3.71
C HIS A 145 -17.20 -7.94 -3.64
N PRO A 146 -18.12 -8.61 -4.36
CA PRO A 146 -18.42 -10.03 -4.14
C PRO A 146 -17.43 -11.02 -4.76
N THR A 147 -16.58 -10.59 -5.71
CA THR A 147 -15.73 -11.51 -6.49
C THR A 147 -14.24 -11.19 -6.46
N SER A 148 -13.86 -10.05 -5.89
CA SER A 148 -12.45 -9.64 -5.82
C SER A 148 -11.83 -10.06 -4.50
N GLY A 149 -10.52 -10.24 -4.49
CA GLY A 149 -9.79 -10.45 -3.24
C GLY A 149 -9.94 -9.27 -2.29
N ASN A 150 -10.16 -9.57 -1.02
CA ASN A 150 -10.23 -8.59 0.06
C ASN A 150 -9.12 -8.86 1.09
N VAL A 151 -8.97 -7.95 2.04
CA VAL A 151 -8.08 -8.17 3.17
C VAL A 151 -8.77 -9.14 4.14
N LYS A 152 -8.03 -10.15 4.64
CA LYS A 152 -8.60 -11.20 5.50
C LYS A 152 -9.35 -10.63 6.70
N GLY A 153 -10.67 -10.85 6.74
CA GLY A 153 -11.55 -10.35 7.80
C GLY A 153 -12.05 -8.91 7.62
N TYR A 154 -11.66 -8.24 6.54
CA TYR A 154 -12.04 -6.87 6.21
C TYR A 154 -12.56 -6.78 4.76
N PRO A 155 -13.82 -7.22 4.53
CA PRO A 155 -14.43 -7.25 3.21
C PRO A 155 -14.67 -5.86 2.59
N GLU A 156 -14.49 -4.79 3.36
CA GLU A 156 -14.46 -3.40 2.87
C GLU A 156 -13.33 -3.11 1.88
N PHE A 157 -12.26 -3.92 1.87
CA PHE A 157 -11.16 -3.74 0.93
C PHE A 157 -11.38 -4.48 -0.38
N HIS A 158 -11.17 -3.78 -1.48
CA HIS A 158 -10.90 -4.39 -2.78
C HIS A 158 -9.41 -4.28 -3.07
N VAL A 159 -8.71 -5.41 -3.05
CA VAL A 159 -7.26 -5.47 -3.22
C VAL A 159 -6.91 -5.65 -4.70
N VAL A 160 -6.24 -4.66 -5.28
CA VAL A 160 -5.58 -4.78 -6.58
C VAL A 160 -4.11 -5.06 -6.32
N TYR A 161 -3.72 -6.32 -6.42
CA TYR A 161 -2.35 -6.79 -6.22
C TYR A 161 -1.82 -7.39 -7.51
N ARG A 162 -0.58 -7.05 -7.85
CA ARG A 162 0.19 -7.69 -8.92
C ARG A 162 1.45 -8.25 -8.29
N ASP A 163 1.59 -9.57 -8.38
CA ASP A 163 2.79 -10.23 -7.90
C ASP A 163 3.98 -9.90 -8.84
N PRO A 164 5.16 -9.55 -8.30
CA PRO A 164 6.33 -9.24 -9.12
C PRO A 164 6.87 -10.45 -9.91
N GLU A 165 6.67 -11.67 -9.41
CA GLU A 165 7.15 -12.91 -10.05
C GLU A 165 6.12 -13.49 -11.04
N TYR A 166 4.85 -13.18 -10.85
CA TYR A 166 3.76 -13.69 -11.67
C TYR A 166 3.57 -12.82 -12.93
N ASP A 167 3.83 -13.41 -14.08
CA ASP A 167 3.70 -12.78 -15.39
C ASP A 167 2.66 -13.52 -16.23
N ASP A 168 1.40 -13.06 -16.18
CA ASP A 168 0.28 -13.61 -16.94
C ASP A 168 0.60 -13.75 -18.45
N PHE A 169 1.41 -12.84 -19.01
CA PHE A 169 1.73 -12.86 -20.43
C PHE A 169 2.57 -14.07 -20.84
N LYS A 170 3.39 -14.62 -19.93
CA LYS A 170 4.18 -15.83 -20.21
C LYS A 170 3.31 -17.07 -20.30
N GLU A 171 2.24 -17.15 -19.52
CA GLU A 171 1.35 -18.31 -19.53
C GLU A 171 0.52 -18.39 -20.83
N TYR A 172 0.05 -17.26 -21.33
CA TYR A 172 -0.67 -17.21 -22.61
C TYR A 172 0.24 -17.38 -23.84
N ALA A 173 1.49 -16.91 -23.79
CA ALA A 173 2.41 -17.01 -24.93
C ALA A 173 3.05 -18.40 -25.13
N ILE A 174 2.91 -19.33 -24.17
CA ILE A 174 3.49 -20.68 -24.25
C ILE A 174 2.49 -21.72 -24.79
N ASN A 175 1.21 -21.37 -24.97
CA ASN A 175 0.22 -22.24 -25.61
C ASN A 175 0.16 -22.12 -27.15
N ASP A 176 1.28 -21.77 -27.79
CA ASP A 176 1.46 -21.83 -29.24
C ASP A 176 1.71 -23.28 -29.70
N GLY A 177 0.64 -24.09 -29.80
CA GLY A 177 0.65 -25.18 -30.79
C GLY A 177 0.16 -26.57 -30.39
N GLN A 178 -0.92 -26.71 -29.62
CA GLN A 178 -1.71 -27.95 -29.65
C GLN A 178 -3.21 -27.64 -29.81
N TRP A 179 -3.62 -27.54 -31.07
CA TRP A 179 -4.99 -27.76 -31.54
C TRP A 179 -4.99 -29.00 -32.43
#